data_AF-A0A094YTP7-F1
#
_entry.id   AF-A0A094YTP7-F1
#
_cell.length_a   1.000
_cell.length_b   1.000
_cell.length_c   1.000
_cell.angle_alpha   90.00
_cell.angle_beta   90.00
_cell.angle_gamma   90.00
#
_symmetry.space_group_name_H-M   'P 1'
#
loop_
_entity.id
_entity.type
_entity.pdbx_description
1 polymer ?
#
loop_
_entity_poly.entity_id
_entity_poly.type
_entity_poly.pdbx_seq_one_letter_code
_entity_poly.pdbx_strand_id
1 'polypeptide(L)' 'MERTFLSFVGSMIALYFGYKYRYRLINMLLKRRWLRRIAVGFAMQIPLIREQMMGSIFSTPSKRVDPV' A
#
# COMPACT_ATOMS: atom_id res chain seq x y z
N MET A 1 -26.04 -24.58 8.08
CA MET A 1 -25.46 -24.42 9.43
C MET A 1 -23.94 -24.56 9.40
N GLU A 2 -23.38 -25.61 8.78
CA GLU A 2 -21.93 -25.87 8.78
C GLU A 2 -21.07 -24.78 8.12
N ARG A 3 -21.54 -24.18 7.02
CA ARG A 3 -20.80 -23.12 6.31
C ARG A 3 -20.70 -21.83 7.11
N THR A 4 -21.76 -21.47 7.83
CA THR A 4 -21.81 -20.27 8.67
C THR A 4 -20.87 -20.39 9.87
N PHE A 5 -20.76 -21.59 10.44
CA PHE A 5 -19.84 -21.89 11.53
C PHE A 5 -18.38 -21.78 11.07
N LEU A 6 -18.04 -22.33 9.90
CA LEU A 6 -16.72 -22.15 9.29
C LEU A 6 -16.39 -20.67 9.04
N SER A 7 -17.35 -19.87 8.54
CA SER A 7 -17.13 -18.43 8.34
C SER A 7 -16.92 -17.68 9.65
N PHE A 8 -17.64 -18.02 10.72
CA PHE A 8 -17.48 -17.40 12.04
C PHE A 8 -16.12 -17.72 12.66
N VAL A 9 -15.72 -18.99 12.61
CA VAL A 9 -14.42 -19.46 13.11
C VAL A 9 -13.27 -18.85 12.28
N GLY A 10 -13.42 -18.81 10.96
CA GLY A 10 -12.46 -18.18 10.06
C GLY A 10 -12.30 -16.68 10.34
N SER A 11 -13.39 -15.96 10.58
CA SER A 11 -13.36 -14.54 10.94
C SER A 11 -12.67 -14.29 12.29
N MET A 12 -13.00 -15.09 13.31
CA MET A 12 -12.33 -15.02 14.63
C MET A 12 -10.83 -15.30 14.53
N ILE A 13 -10.42 -16.31 13.75
CA ILE A 13 -9.00 -16.63 13.53
C ILE A 13 -8.30 -15.49 12.77
N ALA A 14 -8.94 -14.92 11.74
CA ALA A 14 -8.39 -13.82 10.97
C ALA A 14 -8.20 -12.55 11.83
N LEU A 15 -9.17 -12.23 12.70
CA LEU A 15 -9.09 -11.13 13.66
C LEU A 15 -8.00 -11.38 14.70
N TYR A 16 -7.92 -12.60 15.25
CA TYR A 16 -6.90 -12.96 16.24
C TYR A 16 -5.48 -12.93 15.65
N PHE A 17 -5.30 -13.48 14.44
CA PHE A 17 -4.03 -13.38 13.72
C PHE A 17 -3.69 -11.94 13.36
N GLY A 18 -4.66 -11.15 12.90
CA GLY A 18 -4.48 -9.73 12.60
C GLY A 18 -4.03 -8.94 13.83
N TYR A 19 -4.60 -9.22 15.00
CA TYR A 19 -4.23 -8.55 16.25
C TYR A 19 -2.87 -9.02 16.79
N LYS A 20 -2.62 -10.33 16.79
CA LYS A 20 -1.39 -10.92 17.34
C LYS A 20 -0.15 -10.69 16.47
N TYR A 21 -0.31 -10.66 15.14
CA TYR A 21 0.79 -10.46 14.19
C TYR A 21 0.84 -9.04 13.62
N ARG A 22 0.17 -8.08 14.27
CA ARG A 22 0.00 -6.68 13.82
C ARG A 22 1.26 -6.09 13.16
N TYR A 23 2.44 -6.33 13.73
CA TYR A 23 3.70 -5.79 13.19
C TYR A 23 4.47 -6.75 12.29
N ARG A 24 4.32 -8.07 12.46
CA ARG A 24 5.10 -9.08 11.72
C ARG A 24 4.48 -9.36 10.33
N LEU A 25 3.15 -9.39 10.23
CA LEU A 25 2.41 -9.45 8.97
C LEU A 25 2.63 -8.18 8.16
N ILE A 26 2.49 -7.01 8.80
CA ILE A 26 2.73 -5.72 8.16
C ILE A 26 4.19 -5.61 7.69
N ASN A 27 5.19 -6.01 8.50
CA ASN A 27 6.58 -6.04 8.03
C ASN A 27 6.83 -7.04 6.90
N MET A 28 6.23 -8.23 6.92
CA MET A 28 6.35 -9.19 5.80
C MET A 28 5.65 -8.71 4.53
N LEU A 29 4.51 -8.03 4.67
CA LEU A 29 3.82 -7.33 3.59
C LEU A 29 4.70 -6.20 3.04
N LEU A 30 5.24 -5.34 3.91
CA LEU A 30 6.11 -4.21 3.52
C LEU A 30 7.41 -4.67 2.86
N LYS A 31 7.95 -5.83 3.27
CA LYS A 31 9.16 -6.40 2.68
C LYS A 31 8.94 -6.92 1.25
N ARG A 32 7.69 -7.11 0.81
CA ARG A 32 7.37 -7.57 -0.56
C ARG A 32 7.16 -6.38 -1.50
N ARG A 33 7.88 -6.39 -2.63
CA ARG A 33 7.75 -5.45 -3.77
C ARG A 33 6.30 -5.31 -4.27
N TRP A 34 5.44 -6.28 -3.97
CA TRP A 34 4.02 -6.29 -4.30
C TRP A 34 3.21 -5.28 -3.48
N LEU A 35 3.52 -5.06 -2.19
CA LEU A 35 2.82 -4.05 -1.39
C LEU A 35 3.09 -2.64 -1.89
N ARG A 36 4.32 -2.38 -2.34
CA ARG A 36 4.66 -1.09 -2.99
C ARG A 36 3.77 -0.84 -4.22
N ARG A 37 3.50 -1.87 -5.03
CA ARG A 37 2.60 -1.73 -6.19
C ARG A 37 1.16 -1.47 -5.77
N ILE A 38 0.69 -2.12 -4.71
CA ILE A 38 -0.66 -1.88 -4.16
C ILE A 38 -0.77 -0.45 -3.62
N ALA A 39 0.17 -0.02 -2.77
CA ALA A 39 0.17 1.30 -2.18
C ALA A 39 0.25 2.41 -3.24
N VAL A 40 1.14 2.27 -4.23
CA VAL A 40 1.23 3.21 -5.36
C VAL A 40 -0.04 3.16 -6.22
N GLY A 41 -0.60 1.97 -6.48
CA GLY A 41 -1.83 1.81 -7.24
C GLY A 41 -3.05 2.43 -6.56
N PHE A 42 -3.16 2.33 -5.23
CA PHE A 42 -4.19 3.03 -4.45
C PHE A 42 -3.94 4.54 -4.41
N ALA A 43 -2.69 4.96 -4.19
CA ALA A 43 -2.33 6.37 -4.18
C ALA A 43 -2.61 7.06 -5.53
N MET A 44 -2.34 6.40 -6.66
CA MET A 44 -2.60 6.94 -8.01
C MET A 44 -4.09 7.00 -8.37
N GLN A 45 -4.96 6.25 -7.71
CA GLN A 45 -6.42 6.36 -7.90
C GLN A 45 -6.98 7.63 -7.24
N ILE A 46 -6.23 8.25 -6.33
CA ILE A 46 -6.63 9.49 -5.68
C ILE A 46 -6.12 10.67 -6.53
N PRO A 47 -7.01 11.49 -7.14
CA PRO A 47 -6.61 12.55 -8.07
C PRO A 47 -5.68 13.58 -7.43
N LEU A 48 -5.89 13.91 -6.15
CA LEU A 48 -5.04 14.81 -5.37
C LEU A 48 -3.58 14.32 -5.25
N ILE A 49 -3.40 13.04 -4.97
CA ILE A 49 -2.06 12.45 -4.79
C ILE A 49 -1.39 12.25 -6.15
N ARG A 50 -2.19 11.85 -7.16
CA ARG A 50 -1.74 11.75 -8.55
C ARG A 50 -1.18 13.08 -9.05
N GLU A 51 -1.86 14.19 -8.84
CA GLU A 51 -1.42 15.51 -9.28
C GLU A 51 -0.14 15.99 -8.57
N GLN A 52 0.00 15.73 -7.27
CA GLN A 52 1.25 16.04 -6.55
C GLN A 52 2.42 15.17 -6.99
N MET A 53 2.19 13.88 -7.24
CA MET A 53 3.23 12.97 -7.74
C MET A 53 3.62 13.28 -9.19
N MET A 54 2.65 13.49 -10.08
CA MET A 54 2.96 13.92 -11.45
C MET A 54 3.64 15.29 -11.43
N GLY A 55 3.14 16.23 -10.64
CA GLY A 55 3.79 17.53 -10.42
C GLY A 55 5.25 17.39 -10.02
N SER A 56 5.58 16.56 -9.04
CA SER A 56 6.97 16.36 -8.57
C SER A 56 7.86 15.54 -9.52
N ILE A 57 7.32 14.56 -10.24
CA ILE A 57 8.09 13.75 -11.22
C ILE A 57 8.38 14.58 -12.48
N PHE A 58 7.38 15.29 -13.01
CA PHE A 58 7.53 16.15 -14.18
C PHE A 58 8.22 17.49 -13.86
N SER A 59 8.25 17.92 -12.61
CA SER A 59 9.06 19.07 -12.15
C SER A 59 10.48 18.70 -11.74
N THR A 60 10.96 17.47 -12.02
CA THR A 60 12.39 17.20 -12.02
C THR A 60 13.05 18.28 -12.88
N PRO A 61 13.79 19.20 -12.27
CA PRO A 61 14.15 20.42 -12.95
C PRO A 61 15.21 20.05 -13.98
N SER A 62 14.96 20.46 -15.22
CA SER A 62 16.01 20.81 -16.17
C SER A 62 16.83 21.96 -15.57
N LYS A 63 17.60 21.65 -14.51
CA LYS A 63 18.58 22.53 -13.90
C LYS A 63 19.95 21.88 -14.07
N ARG A 64 20.30 21.73 -15.35
CA ARG A 64 21.66 21.77 -15.89
C ARG A 64 21.58 22.49 -17.23
N VAL A 65 21.25 23.77 -17.16
CA VAL A 65 21.71 24.72 -18.15
C VAL A 65 22.44 25.74 -17.32
N ASP A 66 23.76 25.54 -17.23
CA ASP A 66 24.69 26.57 -16.79
C ASP A 66 25.13 27.22 -18.11
N PRO A 67 24.58 28.39 -18.51
CA PRO A 67 25.24 29.22 -19.48
C PRO A 67 26.02 30.31 -18.74
N VAL A 68 27.21 30.58 -19.29
CA VAL A 68 28.13 31.70 -19.05
C VAL A 68 29.21 31.44 -17.98
#